data_AF-A0A6A2XPA8-F1
#
_entry.id   AF-A0A6A2XPA8-F1
#
_cell.length_a   1.000
_cell.length_b   1.000
_cell.length_c   1.000
_cell.angle_alpha   90.00
_cell.angle_beta   90.00
_cell.angle_gamma   90.00
#
_symmetry.space_group_name_H-M   'P 1'
#
loop_
_entity.id
_entity.type
_entity.pdbx_description
1 polymer ?
#
loop_
_entity_poly.entity_id
_entity_poly.type
_entity_poly.pdbx_seq_one_letter_code
_entity_poly.pdbx_strand_id
1 'polypeptide(L)'
;MDIDEETSITVREIKPKSRRIMGGGPEDGYEEWPPWLIPLLQTSFFGQCKLHADAHKSECNMYCLDCMNGALCSLCLSYHKDHQVIQIRRSSYHDVIRASEIQRLIDISGIQTYIINSARIVFLNERPQPRLGKGVTNTCHVCHRSLLPSFTFCSLGCKVVGTSGRRNRICREEDESEGEWMNATSSFTPSTPPPLARRRKGVPYRAPMGGLIIQY
;
A
#
# COMPACT_ATOMS: atom_id res chain seq x y z
N MET A 1 18.16 70.69 -19.98
CA MET A 1 18.17 70.31 -21.40
C MET A 1 19.09 69.12 -21.50
N ASP A 2 18.72 67.89 -21.81
CA ASP A 2 17.49 67.16 -22.13
C ASP A 2 17.96 65.68 -22.12
N ILE A 3 17.28 64.76 -21.43
CA ILE A 3 16.35 63.77 -22.02
C ILE A 3 17.08 62.74 -22.92
N ASP A 4 17.21 61.54 -22.35
CA ASP A 4 16.90 60.20 -22.92
C ASP A 4 17.43 59.81 -24.31
N GLU A 5 18.20 58.72 -24.38
CA GLU A 5 18.17 57.86 -25.58
C GLU A 5 18.16 56.37 -25.22
N GLU A 6 16.94 55.85 -25.31
CA GLU A 6 16.47 54.48 -25.20
C GLU A 6 16.88 53.71 -26.47
N THR A 7 17.52 52.53 -26.34
CA THR A 7 17.65 51.60 -27.49
C THR A 7 16.91 50.29 -27.21
N SER A 8 15.84 50.17 -27.98
CA SER A 8 14.85 49.11 -28.11
C SER A 8 15.43 47.71 -28.30
N ILE A 9 14.99 46.75 -27.49
CA ILE A 9 15.04 45.32 -27.83
C ILE A 9 13.61 44.86 -28.12
N THR A 10 13.37 44.58 -29.40
CA THR A 10 12.08 44.21 -29.96
C THR A 10 11.55 42.89 -29.38
N VAL A 11 10.41 42.96 -28.70
CA VAL A 11 9.60 41.79 -28.30
C VAL A 11 9.08 41.10 -29.55
N ARG A 12 9.48 39.84 -29.77
CA ARG A 12 8.82 38.97 -30.77
C ARG A 12 7.85 38.05 -30.06
N GLU A 13 6.57 38.40 -30.13
CA GLU A 13 5.44 37.58 -29.71
C GLU A 13 5.40 36.27 -30.51
N ILE A 14 5.42 35.13 -29.82
CA ILE A 14 5.16 33.82 -30.42
C ILE A 14 3.83 33.33 -29.86
N LYS A 15 2.79 33.41 -30.69
CA LYS A 15 1.42 32.93 -30.47
C LYS A 15 1.41 31.51 -29.85
N PRO A 16 0.73 31.27 -28.71
CA PRO A 16 0.44 29.91 -28.28
C PRO A 16 -0.63 29.31 -29.21
N LYS A 17 -0.27 28.19 -29.83
CA LYS A 17 -1.13 27.43 -30.75
C LYS A 17 -2.19 26.69 -29.92
N SER A 18 -3.34 27.35 -29.74
CA SER A 18 -4.56 26.76 -29.16
C SER A 18 -4.89 25.44 -29.87
N ARG A 19 -4.83 24.33 -29.13
CA ARG A 19 -5.30 23.03 -29.57
C ARG A 19 -6.51 22.63 -28.72
N ARG A 20 -7.66 22.89 -29.33
CA ARG A 20 -8.98 22.24 -29.22
C ARG A 20 -9.22 21.33 -28.01
N ILE A 21 -10.11 21.83 -27.17
CA ILE A 21 -11.01 21.12 -26.26
C ILE A 21 -11.81 20.07 -27.07
N MET A 22 -11.74 18.81 -26.64
CA MET A 22 -12.67 17.75 -27.02
C MET A 22 -13.02 16.93 -25.79
N GLY A 23 -14.33 16.78 -25.56
CA GLY A 23 -14.91 15.59 -24.94
C GLY A 23 -15.03 15.62 -23.42
N GLY A 24 -16.19 16.05 -22.94
CA GLY A 24 -16.72 15.53 -21.69
C GLY A 24 -16.95 14.02 -21.84
N GLY A 25 -16.11 13.24 -21.17
CA GLY A 25 -16.38 11.85 -20.78
C GLY A 25 -17.02 11.82 -19.40
N PRO A 26 -17.59 10.68 -18.95
CA PRO A 26 -18.46 10.65 -17.81
C PRO A 26 -17.72 11.14 -16.57
N GLU A 27 -18.46 11.81 -15.69
CA GLU A 27 -18.04 12.05 -14.32
C GLU A 27 -17.97 10.69 -13.59
N ASP A 28 -17.00 9.86 -13.98
CA ASP A 28 -16.56 8.78 -13.13
C ASP A 28 -16.04 9.50 -11.88
N GLY A 29 -16.66 9.26 -10.73
CA GLY A 29 -16.18 9.79 -9.46
C GLY A 29 -14.76 9.28 -9.20
N TYR A 30 -13.78 10.00 -9.73
CA TYR A 30 -12.37 9.74 -9.55
C TYR A 30 -12.09 10.01 -8.09
N GLU A 31 -11.94 8.95 -7.31
CA GLU A 31 -11.35 9.03 -5.99
C GLU A 31 -9.85 9.35 -6.20
N GLU A 32 -9.59 10.58 -6.64
CA GLU A 32 -8.25 11.15 -6.75
C GLU A 32 -7.72 11.25 -5.33
N TRP A 33 -6.90 10.26 -4.97
CA TRP A 33 -6.20 10.26 -3.71
C TRP A 33 -5.44 11.58 -3.57
N PRO A 34 -5.50 12.22 -2.39
CA PRO A 34 -4.86 13.51 -2.23
C PRO A 34 -3.34 13.38 -2.45
N PRO A 35 -2.70 14.41 -3.02
CA PRO A 35 -1.32 14.33 -3.51
C PRO A 35 -0.31 13.99 -2.40
N TRP A 36 -0.63 14.27 -1.14
CA TRP A 36 0.20 13.98 0.03
C TRP A 36 0.17 12.50 0.45
N LEU A 37 -0.82 11.71 0.04
CA LEU A 37 -1.00 10.35 0.55
C LEU A 37 0.06 9.37 0.04
N ILE A 38 0.40 9.45 -1.26
CA ILE A 38 1.42 8.57 -1.83
C ILE A 38 2.80 8.87 -1.23
N PRO A 39 3.27 10.13 -1.17
CA PRO A 39 4.51 10.47 -0.50
C PRO A 39 4.51 10.08 0.99
N LEU A 40 3.38 10.23 1.69
CA LEU A 40 3.25 9.79 3.09
C LEU A 40 3.54 8.29 3.26
N LEU A 41 2.99 7.45 2.38
CA LEU A 41 3.17 6.00 2.43
C LEU A 41 4.60 5.56 2.05
N GLN A 42 5.31 6.35 1.25
CA GLN A 42 6.69 6.08 0.82
C GLN A 42 7.76 6.66 1.76
N THR A 43 7.37 7.64 2.59
CA THR A 43 8.28 8.29 3.52
C THR A 43 8.70 7.34 4.63
N SER A 44 9.99 7.32 4.97
CA SER A 44 10.48 6.63 6.15
C SER A 44 10.42 7.55 7.38
N PHE A 45 9.80 7.05 8.45
CA PHE A 45 9.68 7.76 9.72
C PHE A 45 10.68 7.24 10.76
N PHE A 46 10.84 8.03 11.82
CA PHE A 46 11.73 7.74 12.96
C PHE A 46 13.23 7.72 12.60
N GLY A 47 13.60 8.39 11.51
CA GLY A 47 14.99 8.73 11.22
C GLY A 47 15.46 9.93 12.05
N GLN A 48 16.78 10.12 12.12
CA GLN A 48 17.37 11.31 12.74
C GLN A 48 17.32 12.49 11.76
N CYS A 49 16.82 13.64 12.24
CA CYS A 49 16.76 14.85 11.45
C CYS A 49 18.16 15.32 11.07
N LYS A 50 18.41 15.55 9.77
CA LYS A 50 19.69 16.02 9.25
C LYS A 50 20.02 17.46 9.68
N LEU A 51 19.00 18.29 9.91
CA LEU A 51 19.16 19.69 10.30
C LEU A 51 19.33 19.87 11.81
N HIS A 52 18.83 18.92 12.60
CA HIS A 52 18.79 19.00 14.06
C HIS A 52 19.33 17.72 14.69
N ALA A 53 20.40 17.14 14.14
CA ALA A 53 20.91 15.83 14.57
C ALA A 53 21.29 15.80 16.05
N ASP A 54 21.87 16.90 16.54
CA ASP A 54 22.38 17.03 17.92
C ASP A 54 21.28 17.32 18.96
N ALA A 55 20.04 17.56 18.52
CA ALA A 55 18.94 17.81 19.43
C ALA A 55 18.40 16.51 20.04
N HIS A 56 18.05 16.55 21.33
CA HIS A 56 17.42 15.44 22.04
C HIS A 56 16.01 15.06 21.48
N LYS A 57 15.47 15.85 20.55
CA LYS A 57 14.18 15.58 19.87
C LYS A 57 14.33 15.62 18.35
N SER A 58 15.43 15.04 17.87
CA SER A 58 15.80 14.93 16.46
C SER A 58 15.03 13.87 15.69
N GLU A 59 14.25 13.02 16.36
CA GLU A 59 13.46 11.97 15.71
C GLU A 59 12.37 12.57 14.81
N CYS A 60 12.36 12.14 13.55
CA CYS A 60 11.38 12.57 12.56
C CYS A 60 10.10 11.71 12.63
N ASN A 61 9.13 12.13 13.42
CA ASN A 61 7.84 11.44 13.61
C ASN A 61 6.63 12.27 13.14
N MET A 62 6.85 13.44 12.55
CA MET A 62 5.79 14.31 12.02
C MET A 62 5.82 14.33 10.50
N TYR A 63 4.70 14.60 9.86
CA TYR A 63 4.60 14.76 8.41
C TYR A 63 3.71 15.96 8.09
N CYS A 64 4.15 16.83 7.17
CA CYS A 64 3.38 17.99 6.72
C CYS A 64 2.65 17.67 5.41
N LEU A 65 1.33 17.81 5.40
CA LEU A 65 0.48 17.51 4.24
C LEU A 65 0.60 18.57 3.14
N ASP A 66 0.85 19.82 3.51
CA ASP A 66 0.93 20.93 2.55
C ASP A 66 2.27 20.98 1.84
N CYS A 67 3.37 20.77 2.57
CA CYS A 67 4.71 20.81 2.00
C CYS A 67 5.10 19.49 1.33
N MET A 68 4.64 18.36 1.88
CA MET A 68 5.04 17.02 1.42
C MET A 68 6.57 16.78 1.42
N ASN A 69 7.33 17.55 2.21
CA ASN A 69 8.81 17.49 2.32
C ASN A 69 9.34 16.30 3.15
N GLY A 70 8.57 15.21 3.26
CA GLY A 70 8.96 14.03 4.05
C GLY A 70 8.81 14.21 5.56
N ALA A 71 9.58 13.42 6.32
CA ALA A 71 9.46 13.33 7.77
C ALA A 71 10.15 14.51 8.49
N LEU A 72 9.45 15.11 9.43
CA LEU A 72 9.84 16.28 10.20
C LEU A 72 10.03 15.91 11.68
N CYS A 73 10.99 16.57 12.33
CA CYS A 73 11.15 16.50 13.78
C CYS A 73 10.38 17.62 14.49
N SER A 74 10.33 17.56 15.82
CA SER A 74 9.61 18.55 16.64
C SER A 74 10.13 19.98 16.49
N LEU A 75 11.42 20.18 16.18
CA LEU A 75 11.98 21.52 15.95
C LEU A 75 11.56 22.08 14.59
N CYS A 76 11.56 21.25 13.55
CA CYS A 76 11.12 21.63 12.21
C CYS A 76 9.67 22.11 12.19
N LEU A 77 8.83 21.62 13.11
CA LEU A 77 7.43 22.03 13.23
C LEU A 77 7.25 23.55 13.43
N SER A 78 8.24 24.23 14.00
CA SER A 78 8.20 25.68 14.22
C SER A 78 8.07 26.49 12.93
N TYR A 79 8.48 25.93 11.79
CA TYR A 79 8.38 26.53 10.46
C TYR A 79 7.07 26.16 9.74
N HIS A 80 6.24 25.28 10.33
CA HIS A 80 5.00 24.77 9.76
C HIS A 80 3.80 25.08 10.67
N LYS A 81 3.75 26.28 11.26
CA LYS A 81 2.68 26.67 12.21
C LYS A 81 1.30 26.74 11.57
N ASP A 82 1.24 27.12 10.30
CA ASP A 82 -0.01 27.32 9.54
C ASP A 82 -0.34 26.13 8.62
N HIS A 83 0.43 25.04 8.72
CA HIS A 83 0.25 23.86 7.87
C HIS A 83 -0.42 22.71 8.62
N GLN A 84 -1.13 21.86 7.89
CA GLN A 84 -1.68 20.63 8.40
C GLN A 84 -0.56 19.59 8.57
N VAL A 85 -0.31 19.23 9.82
CA VAL A 85 0.67 18.21 10.17
C VAL A 85 -0.01 17.02 10.81
N ILE A 86 0.50 15.82 10.49
CA ILE A 86 0.08 14.59 11.12
C ILE A 86 1.23 13.93 11.88
N GLN A 87 0.90 13.27 12.98
CA GLN A 87 1.85 12.57 13.82
C GLN A 87 1.84 11.07 13.55
N ILE A 88 2.98 10.56 13.09
CA ILE A 88 3.21 9.13 12.88
C ILE A 88 3.69 8.50 14.18
N ARG A 89 3.12 7.34 14.50
CA ARG A 89 3.46 6.54 15.66
C ARG A 89 3.95 5.17 15.22
N ARG A 90 4.66 4.47 16.10
CA ARG A 90 5.18 3.13 15.84
C ARG A 90 4.46 2.12 16.71
N SER A 91 3.89 1.09 16.08
CA SER A 91 3.26 -0.06 16.76
C SER A 91 3.78 -1.35 16.15
N SER A 92 4.34 -2.22 16.98
CA SER A 92 4.95 -3.49 16.54
C SER A 92 5.91 -3.31 15.35
N TYR A 93 6.78 -2.30 15.41
CA TYR A 93 7.74 -1.91 14.35
C TYR A 93 7.14 -1.39 13.05
N HIS A 94 5.84 -1.15 13.00
CA HIS A 94 5.16 -0.61 11.83
C HIS A 94 4.62 0.79 12.10
N ASP A 95 4.57 1.59 11.05
CA ASP A 95 4.07 2.96 11.10
C ASP A 95 2.54 2.94 11.16
N VAL A 96 1.99 3.70 12.11
CA VAL A 96 0.56 3.80 12.38
C VAL A 96 0.15 5.25 12.60
N ILE A 97 -1.10 5.56 12.23
CA ILE A 97 -1.75 6.85 12.48
C ILE A 97 -3.02 6.61 13.32
N ARG A 98 -3.39 7.59 14.14
CA ARG A 98 -4.66 7.56 14.86
C ARG A 98 -5.82 7.73 13.89
N ALA A 99 -6.84 6.89 14.00
CA ALA A 99 -8.03 6.98 13.14
C ALA A 99 -8.67 8.38 13.20
N SER A 100 -8.71 9.00 14.38
CA SER A 100 -9.27 10.34 14.59
C SER A 100 -8.57 11.46 13.79
N GLU A 101 -7.32 11.26 13.43
CA GLU A 101 -6.49 12.25 12.72
C GLU A 101 -6.69 12.09 11.21
N ILE A 102 -6.54 10.86 10.71
CA ILE A 102 -6.68 10.56 9.28
C ILE A 102 -8.12 10.63 8.77
N GLN A 103 -9.11 10.29 9.62
CA GLN A 103 -10.53 10.28 9.25
C GLN A 103 -11.07 11.68 8.91
N ARG A 104 -10.41 12.74 9.35
CA ARG A 104 -10.77 14.13 8.99
C ARG A 104 -10.33 14.50 7.58
N LEU A 105 -9.40 13.74 7.01
CA LEU A 105 -8.71 14.05 5.75
C LEU A 105 -9.17 13.13 4.62
N ILE A 106 -9.38 11.85 4.91
CA ILE A 106 -9.79 10.83 3.94
C ILE A 106 -10.77 9.84 4.56
N ASP A 107 -11.59 9.22 3.72
CA ASP A 107 -12.46 8.14 4.16
C ASP A 107 -11.64 6.86 4.44
N ILE A 108 -11.74 6.37 5.67
CA ILE A 108 -11.10 5.14 6.13
C ILE A 108 -12.05 3.94 6.17
N SER A 109 -13.26 4.08 5.60
CA SER A 109 -14.20 2.96 5.44
C SER A 109 -13.53 1.79 4.70
N GLY A 110 -13.89 0.56 5.11
CA GLY A 110 -13.34 -0.68 4.57
C GLY A 110 -11.93 -1.04 5.06
N ILE A 111 -11.21 -0.13 5.75
CA ILE A 111 -9.89 -0.43 6.34
C ILE A 111 -10.06 -0.98 7.76
N GLN A 112 -9.42 -2.10 8.05
CA GLN A 112 -9.40 -2.66 9.38
C GLN A 112 -8.68 -1.73 10.38
N THR A 113 -9.43 -1.18 11.33
CA THR A 113 -8.89 -0.39 12.44
C THR A 113 -8.65 -1.26 13.68
N TYR A 114 -7.58 -1.00 14.42
CA TYR A 114 -7.28 -1.71 15.67
C TYR A 114 -7.43 -0.77 16.87
N ILE A 115 -7.88 -1.30 18.00
CA ILE A 115 -7.94 -0.55 19.27
C ILE A 115 -6.70 -0.92 20.08
N ILE A 116 -5.80 0.04 20.30
CA ILE A 116 -4.60 -0.13 21.12
C ILE A 116 -4.56 1.00 22.15
N ASN A 117 -4.39 0.66 23.43
CA ASN A 117 -4.41 1.64 24.53
C ASN A 117 -5.66 2.54 24.47
N SER A 118 -6.82 1.94 24.25
CA SER A 118 -8.12 2.62 24.10
C SER A 118 -8.20 3.63 22.93
N ALA A 119 -7.24 3.65 22.02
CA ALA A 119 -7.25 4.49 20.82
C ALA A 119 -7.41 3.65 19.55
N ARG A 120 -8.23 4.12 18.62
CA ARG A 120 -8.36 3.52 17.29
C ARG A 120 -7.18 3.94 16.41
N ILE A 121 -6.49 2.97 15.83
CA ILE A 121 -5.32 3.17 14.97
C ILE A 121 -5.49 2.47 13.62
N VAL A 122 -4.78 2.99 12.62
CA VAL A 122 -4.72 2.46 11.25
C VAL A 122 -3.26 2.30 10.84
N PHE A 123 -2.95 1.18 10.18
CA PHE A 123 -1.61 0.94 9.62
C PHE A 123 -1.46 1.67 8.28
N LEU A 124 -0.30 2.30 8.07
CA LEU A 124 0.01 2.93 6.79
C LEU A 124 0.20 1.87 5.70
N ASN A 125 1.19 0.99 5.89
CA ASN A 125 1.58 0.00 4.89
C ASN A 125 1.16 -1.42 5.27
N GLU A 126 1.19 -2.31 4.28
CA GLU A 126 0.95 -3.73 4.49
C GLU A 126 1.98 -4.35 5.44
N ARG A 127 1.56 -5.41 6.12
CA ARG A 127 2.41 -6.16 7.03
C ARG A 127 2.58 -7.59 6.50
N PRO A 128 3.80 -8.05 6.22
CA PRO A 128 4.01 -9.41 5.76
C PRO A 128 3.55 -10.38 6.85
N GLN A 129 2.63 -11.29 6.52
CA GLN A 129 2.18 -12.32 7.45
C GLN A 129 2.76 -13.68 6.99
N PRO A 130 3.65 -14.33 7.78
CA PRO A 130 4.32 -15.56 7.37
C PRO A 130 3.43 -16.82 7.24
N ARG A 131 2.12 -16.72 7.48
CA ARG A 131 1.23 -17.89 7.56
C ARG A 131 -0.09 -17.61 6.85
N LEU A 132 -0.34 -18.29 5.74
CA LEU A 132 -1.70 -18.46 5.21
C LEU A 132 -2.45 -19.37 6.17
N GLY A 133 -3.35 -18.81 6.98
CA GLY A 133 -4.28 -19.58 7.79
C GLY A 133 -5.29 -20.29 6.89
N LYS A 134 -5.29 -21.62 6.90
CA LYS A 134 -6.35 -22.43 6.28
C LYS A 134 -7.69 -22.07 6.91
N GLY A 135 -8.67 -21.64 6.11
CA GLY A 135 -10.06 -21.46 6.54
C GLY A 135 -10.56 -20.02 6.74
N VAL A 136 -9.85 -19.01 6.25
CA VAL A 136 -10.33 -17.61 6.31
C VAL A 136 -11.05 -17.23 5.02
N THR A 137 -12.31 -16.80 5.13
CA THR A 137 -13.13 -16.36 3.98
C THR A 137 -12.88 -14.89 3.60
N ASN A 138 -12.57 -14.03 4.58
CA ASN A 138 -12.32 -12.60 4.36
C ASN A 138 -10.82 -12.29 4.38
N THR A 139 -10.29 -11.98 3.21
CA THR A 139 -8.87 -11.61 3.02
C THR A 139 -8.76 -10.24 2.36
N CYS A 140 -7.66 -9.55 2.62
CA CYS A 140 -7.34 -8.28 1.98
C CYS A 140 -7.21 -8.47 0.46
N HIS A 141 -7.80 -7.57 -0.33
CA HIS A 141 -7.74 -7.67 -1.80
C HIS A 141 -6.34 -7.49 -2.40
N VAL A 142 -5.39 -6.89 -1.66
CA VAL A 142 -4.04 -6.61 -2.15
C VAL A 142 -3.02 -7.61 -1.61
N CYS A 143 -2.95 -7.75 -0.28
CA CYS A 143 -1.92 -8.57 0.38
C CYS A 143 -2.42 -9.94 0.84
N HIS A 144 -3.69 -10.28 0.59
CA HIS A 144 -4.34 -11.54 0.99
C HIS A 144 -4.28 -11.87 2.48
N ARG A 145 -3.97 -10.88 3.33
CA ARG A 145 -3.97 -11.02 4.78
C ARG A 145 -5.38 -11.27 5.30
N SER A 146 -5.52 -12.19 6.25
CA SER A 146 -6.79 -12.46 6.93
C SER A 146 -7.31 -11.21 7.67
N LEU A 147 -8.55 -10.82 7.41
CA LEU A 147 -9.21 -9.65 7.99
C LEU A 147 -10.37 -10.05 8.91
N LEU A 148 -10.79 -9.12 9.76
CA LEU A 148 -12.08 -9.22 10.44
C LEU A 148 -13.21 -9.19 9.39
N PRO A 149 -14.36 -9.86 9.66
CA PRO A 149 -15.55 -9.69 8.83
C PRO A 149 -15.92 -8.20 8.73
N SER A 150 -16.44 -7.79 7.57
CA SER A 150 -16.80 -6.40 7.22
C SER A 150 -15.67 -5.48 6.77
N PHE A 151 -14.42 -5.96 6.69
CA PHE A 151 -13.29 -5.16 6.15
C PHE A 151 -12.75 -5.76 4.86
N THR A 152 -12.31 -4.88 3.96
CA THR A 152 -11.79 -5.22 2.62
C THR A 152 -10.29 -4.97 2.51
N PHE A 153 -9.74 -4.08 3.34
CA PHE A 153 -8.33 -3.70 3.32
C PHE A 153 -7.68 -3.78 4.71
N CYS A 154 -6.40 -4.15 4.75
CA CYS A 154 -5.64 -4.28 5.99
C CYS A 154 -4.95 -2.98 6.45
N SER A 155 -4.71 -2.05 5.53
CA SER A 155 -3.90 -0.84 5.70
C SER A 155 -4.30 0.21 4.67
N LEU A 156 -3.87 1.46 4.89
CA LEU A 156 -4.08 2.58 3.96
C LEU A 156 -3.47 2.30 2.59
N GLY A 157 -2.23 1.82 2.54
CA GLY A 157 -1.55 1.47 1.30
C GLY A 157 -2.30 0.40 0.50
N CYS A 158 -2.85 -0.63 1.15
CA CYS A 158 -3.68 -1.61 0.46
C CYS A 158 -4.98 -1.00 -0.10
N LYS A 159 -5.59 -0.03 0.60
CA LYS A 159 -6.78 0.67 0.07
C LYS A 159 -6.40 1.50 -1.16
N VAL A 160 -5.30 2.26 -1.10
CA VAL A 160 -4.82 3.09 -2.23
C VAL A 160 -4.51 2.21 -3.44
N VAL A 161 -3.75 1.13 -3.27
CA VAL A 161 -3.39 0.21 -4.36
C VAL A 161 -4.63 -0.54 -4.90
N GLY A 162 -5.51 -1.02 -4.02
CA GLY A 162 -6.69 -1.78 -4.41
C GLY A 162 -7.80 -0.96 -5.08
N THR A 163 -7.85 0.35 -4.82
CA THR A 163 -8.80 1.28 -5.46
C THR A 163 -8.23 1.87 -6.75
N SER A 164 -6.95 2.24 -6.76
CA SER A 164 -6.28 2.77 -7.96
C SER A 164 -6.18 1.74 -9.09
N GLY A 165 -6.07 0.44 -8.78
CA GLY A 165 -5.98 -0.64 -9.76
C GLY A 165 -7.30 -1.03 -10.46
N ARG A 166 -8.48 -0.59 -10.00
CA ARG A 166 -9.76 -0.92 -10.67
C ARG A 166 -9.86 -0.33 -12.08
N ARG A 167 -9.06 0.69 -12.38
CA ARG A 167 -9.01 1.32 -13.70
C ARG A 167 -8.40 0.43 -14.79
N ASN A 168 -7.66 -0.62 -14.42
CA ASN A 168 -6.93 -1.46 -15.38
C ASN A 168 -7.52 -2.87 -15.57
N ARG A 169 -8.63 -3.20 -14.89
CA ARG A 169 -9.29 -4.52 -15.05
C ARG A 169 -10.51 -4.47 -15.98
N ILE A 170 -11.16 -3.30 -16.11
CA ILE A 170 -12.32 -3.11 -17.01
C ILE A 170 -11.90 -3.07 -18.49
N CYS A 171 -10.68 -2.61 -18.83
CA CYS A 171 -10.18 -2.65 -20.21
C CYS A 171 -9.72 -4.05 -20.70
N ARG A 172 -9.94 -5.11 -19.92
CA ARG A 172 -9.43 -6.46 -20.25
C ARG A 172 -10.52 -7.50 -20.49
N GLU A 173 -11.79 -7.14 -20.29
CA GLU A 173 -12.94 -8.04 -20.48
C GLU A 173 -13.67 -7.78 -21.81
N GLU A 174 -13.29 -6.75 -22.58
CA GLU A 174 -13.91 -6.44 -23.90
C GLU A 174 -13.22 -7.09 -25.12
N ASP A 175 -12.17 -7.91 -24.93
CA ASP A 175 -11.44 -8.60 -26.02
C ASP A 175 -11.73 -10.12 -26.11
N GLU A 176 -12.91 -10.60 -25.70
CA GLU A 176 -13.34 -12.00 -25.91
C GLU A 176 -14.62 -12.12 -26.75
N SER A 177 -14.54 -11.70 -28.01
CA SER A 177 -15.27 -12.26 -29.16
C SER A 177 -14.57 -11.71 -30.41
N GLU A 178 -14.02 -12.47 -31.37
CA GLU A 178 -14.58 -13.56 -32.17
C GLU A 178 -13.40 -14.28 -32.88
N GLY A 179 -13.50 -15.58 -33.19
CA GLY A 179 -12.52 -16.23 -34.07
C GLY A 179 -12.53 -17.75 -34.03
N GLU A 180 -13.23 -18.34 -35.00
CA GLU A 180 -13.64 -19.73 -35.12
C GLU A 180 -12.55 -20.78 -35.46
N TRP A 181 -12.77 -22.00 -34.95
CA TRP A 181 -12.66 -23.32 -35.60
C TRP A 181 -11.66 -23.54 -36.75
N MET A 182 -10.66 -24.41 -36.53
CA MET A 182 -10.34 -25.48 -37.50
C MET A 182 -9.83 -26.75 -36.82
N ASN A 183 -10.40 -27.87 -37.28
CA ASN A 183 -10.17 -29.25 -36.85
C ASN A 183 -8.74 -29.74 -37.08
N ALA A 184 -8.25 -30.59 -36.17
CA ALA A 184 -7.33 -31.66 -36.51
C ALA A 184 -7.72 -32.93 -35.74
N THR A 185 -8.41 -33.81 -36.44
CA THR A 185 -8.67 -35.20 -36.06
C THR A 185 -7.34 -35.95 -35.99
N SER A 186 -6.98 -36.50 -34.83
CA SER A 186 -6.45 -37.86 -34.78
C SER A 186 -6.61 -38.42 -33.37
N SER A 187 -7.20 -39.59 -33.35
CA SER A 187 -7.60 -40.36 -32.18
C SER A 187 -6.51 -41.37 -31.78
N PHE A 188 -6.57 -41.77 -30.52
CA PHE A 188 -6.15 -43.05 -29.92
C PHE A 188 -4.88 -43.10 -29.03
N THR A 189 -5.19 -43.11 -27.73
CA THR A 189 -4.74 -44.01 -26.64
C THR A 189 -3.54 -43.66 -25.74
N PRO A 190 -3.61 -44.02 -24.44
CA PRO A 190 -2.77 -43.47 -23.38
C PRO A 190 -1.60 -44.40 -23.00
N SER A 191 -0.44 -43.83 -22.72
CA SER A 191 0.72 -44.58 -22.21
C SER A 191 1.15 -44.02 -20.86
N THR A 192 0.69 -44.71 -19.82
CA THR A 192 1.13 -44.65 -18.43
C THR A 192 2.63 -44.93 -18.30
N PRO A 193 3.43 -44.10 -17.61
CA PRO A 193 4.79 -44.46 -17.23
C PRO A 193 4.79 -45.41 -16.00
N PRO A 194 5.67 -46.44 -15.95
CA PRO A 194 5.70 -47.40 -14.86
C PRO A 194 6.21 -46.76 -13.55
N PRO A 195 5.65 -47.10 -12.38
CA PRO A 195 6.13 -46.62 -11.09
C PRO A 195 7.42 -47.36 -10.70
N LEU A 196 8.53 -46.61 -10.64
CA LEU A 196 9.76 -47.06 -10.00
C LEU A 196 9.50 -47.28 -8.50
N ALA A 197 9.63 -48.53 -8.08
CA ALA A 197 9.47 -48.98 -6.71
C ALA A 197 10.43 -48.26 -5.74
N ARG A 198 9.91 -47.32 -4.93
CA ARG A 198 10.58 -46.85 -3.71
C ARG A 198 10.04 -47.64 -2.52
N ARG A 199 10.93 -48.42 -1.91
CA ARG A 199 10.71 -49.19 -0.67
C ARG A 199 9.99 -48.38 0.40
N ARG A 200 8.96 -48.99 1.00
CA ARG A 200 8.28 -48.50 2.21
C ARG A 200 9.30 -48.44 3.36
N LYS A 201 9.41 -47.27 3.99
CA LYS A 201 10.12 -47.11 5.28
C LYS A 201 9.32 -47.89 6.33
N GLY A 202 10.00 -48.77 7.07
CA GLY A 202 9.38 -49.68 8.04
C GLY A 202 8.60 -48.98 9.15
N VAL A 203 7.75 -49.75 9.81
CA VAL A 203 6.96 -49.36 11.00
C VAL A 203 7.91 -48.83 12.08
N PRO A 204 7.65 -47.65 12.68
CA PRO A 204 8.47 -47.18 13.80
C PRO A 204 8.27 -48.09 15.01
N TYR A 205 9.38 -48.64 15.51
CA TYR A 205 9.40 -49.39 16.77
C TYR A 205 9.16 -48.41 17.93
N ARG A 206 8.13 -48.66 18.76
CA ARG A 206 7.90 -47.90 19.98
C ARG A 206 9.02 -48.19 20.98
N ALA A 207 9.54 -47.16 21.66
CA ALA A 207 10.50 -47.33 22.74
C ALA A 207 9.88 -48.17 23.88
N PRO A 208 10.60 -49.16 24.45
CA PRO A 208 10.12 -49.87 25.63
C PRO A 208 10.09 -48.92 26.83
N MET A 209 8.95 -48.92 27.53
CA MET A 209 8.77 -48.23 28.81
C MET A 209 9.79 -48.80 29.81
N GLY A 210 10.72 -47.96 30.26
CA GLY A 210 11.63 -48.28 31.36
C GLY A 210 10.83 -48.37 32.66
N GLY A 211 10.38 -49.58 33.00
CA GLY A 211 9.90 -49.91 34.33
C GLY A 211 11.08 -50.12 35.26
N LEU A 212 11.35 -49.14 36.12
CA LEU A 212 12.26 -49.33 37.25
C LEU A 212 11.46 -50.03 38.36
N ILE A 213 11.78 -51.30 38.59
CA ILE A 213 11.34 -52.07 39.75
C ILE A 213 12.22 -51.65 40.93
N ILE A 214 11.62 -51.03 41.95
CA ILE A 214 12.19 -50.94 43.30
C ILE A 214 11.43 -51.98 44.13
N GLN A 215 12.15 -53.01 44.60
CA GLN A 215 11.69 -53.88 45.68
C GLN A 215 12.30 -53.39 47.00
N TYR A 216 11.51 -53.61 48.06
CA TYR A 216 11.64 -53.25 49.47
C TYR A 216 13.05 -53.05 50.05
#